data_AF-A0A7X4ATZ4-F1
#
_entry.id   AF-A0A7X4ATZ4-F1
#
_cell.length_a   1.000
_cell.length_b   1.000
_cell.length_c   1.000
_cell.angle_alpha   90.00
_cell.angle_beta   90.00
_cell.angle_gamma   90.00
#
_symmetry.space_group_name_H-M   'P 1'
#
loop_
_entity.id
_entity.type
_entity.pdbx_description
1 polymer ?
#
loop_
_entity_poly.entity_id
_entity_poly.type
_entity_poly.pdbx_seq_one_letter_code
_entity_poly.pdbx_strand_id
1 'polypeptide(L)'
;MLALPYLTASRTFTEAAENAGVSRETVRRWMNDPAFRQEYERQRDEAFALAAAEIKALMLKAAVVFAERLESDDPEERARASRDVMTYGAKIVDIKLKTSDAEENRKIADRLKRIMAEMDEEEEMRNHPPSRSPRTRRPPRIRRP
;
A
#
# COMPACT_ATOMS: atom_id res chain seq x y z
N MET A 1 -14.64 18.66 -9.85
CA MET A 1 -14.21 19.02 -8.48
C MET A 1 -12.89 19.79 -8.59
N LEU A 2 -12.89 21.10 -8.31
CA LEU A 2 -11.72 21.98 -8.56
C LEU A 2 -10.66 21.96 -7.43
N ALA A 3 -10.97 21.41 -6.25
CA ALA A 3 -10.11 21.56 -5.07
C ALA A 3 -9.09 20.44 -4.80
N LEU A 4 -9.29 19.25 -5.38
CA LEU A 4 -8.43 18.09 -5.13
C LEU A 4 -6.95 18.35 -5.49
N PRO A 5 -6.61 18.94 -6.65
CA PRO A 5 -5.22 19.22 -6.99
C PRO A 5 -4.53 20.15 -5.99
N TYR A 6 -5.24 21.15 -5.48
CA TYR A 6 -4.72 22.07 -4.47
C TYR A 6 -4.52 21.40 -3.11
N LEU A 7 -5.42 20.48 -2.74
CA LEU A 7 -5.27 19.69 -1.52
C LEU A 7 -4.08 18.74 -1.59
N THR A 8 -3.85 18.11 -2.73
CA THR A 8 -2.74 17.17 -2.92
C THR A 8 -1.38 17.89 -2.99
N ALA A 9 -1.34 19.12 -3.50
CA ALA A 9 -0.10 19.89 -3.64
C ALA A 9 0.29 20.70 -2.39
N SER A 10 -0.67 21.06 -1.53
CA SER A 10 -0.42 21.91 -0.36
C SER A 10 -0.03 21.11 0.88
N ARG A 11 0.77 21.74 1.76
CA ARG A 11 1.22 21.12 3.02
C ARG A 11 0.12 21.13 4.09
N THR A 12 -0.84 22.05 3.98
CA THR A 12 -1.93 22.21 4.94
C THR A 12 -3.27 22.46 4.26
N PHE A 13 -4.36 22.12 4.94
CA PHE A 13 -5.72 22.42 4.45
C PHE A 13 -6.04 23.92 4.38
N THR A 14 -5.33 24.76 5.14
CA THR A 14 -5.48 26.22 5.05
C THR A 14 -4.92 26.72 3.73
N GLU A 15 -3.69 26.33 3.42
CA GLU A 15 -3.02 26.68 2.16
C GLU A 15 -3.80 26.14 0.94
N ALA A 16 -4.30 24.90 1.03
CA ALA A 16 -5.15 24.33 -0.02
C ALA A 16 -6.44 25.13 -0.23
N ALA A 17 -7.06 25.61 0.86
CA ALA A 17 -8.29 26.41 0.80
C ALA A 17 -8.03 27.77 0.13
N GLU A 18 -6.92 28.43 0.49
CA GLU A 18 -6.47 29.68 -0.14
C GLU A 18 -6.21 29.50 -1.64
N ASN A 19 -5.46 28.45 -2.01
CA ASN A 19 -5.14 28.15 -3.41
C ASN A 19 -6.38 27.75 -4.23
N ALA A 20 -7.35 27.08 -3.61
CA ALA A 20 -8.61 26.71 -4.24
C ALA A 20 -9.65 27.84 -4.22
N GLY A 21 -9.37 28.99 -3.59
CA GLY A 21 -10.29 30.12 -3.49
C GLY A 21 -11.53 29.83 -2.64
N VAL A 22 -11.43 28.95 -1.64
CA VAL A 22 -12.54 28.55 -0.76
C VAL A 22 -12.22 28.76 0.72
N SER A 23 -13.25 28.72 1.57
CA SER A 23 -13.03 28.75 3.01
C SER A 23 -12.49 27.42 3.54
N ARG A 24 -11.70 27.48 4.62
CA ARG A 24 -11.22 26.28 5.33
C ARG A 24 -12.37 25.38 5.80
N GLU A 25 -13.52 25.95 6.17
CA GLU A 25 -14.71 25.20 6.57
C GLU A 25 -15.28 24.39 5.40
N THR A 26 -15.18 24.90 4.17
CA THR A 26 -15.58 24.18 2.95
C THR A 26 -14.70 22.96 2.73
N VAL A 27 -13.38 23.10 2.88
CA VAL A 27 -12.44 21.98 2.81
C VAL A 27 -12.73 20.95 3.89
N ARG A 28 -12.94 21.38 5.14
CA ARG A 28 -13.31 20.49 6.25
C ARG A 28 -14.58 19.70 5.96
N ARG A 29 -15.61 20.35 5.40
CA ARG A 29 -16.86 19.69 4.99
C ARG A 29 -16.62 18.65 3.91
N TRP A 30 -15.82 18.96 2.88
CA TRP A 30 -15.46 17.98 1.86
C TRP A 30 -14.69 16.80 2.43
N MET A 31 -13.77 17.02 3.37
CA MET A 31 -13.04 15.94 4.02
C MET A 31 -13.94 15.02 4.87
N ASN A 32 -15.13 15.47 5.26
CA ASN A 32 -16.12 14.64 5.95
C ASN A 32 -16.99 13.81 4.99
N ASP A 33 -16.98 14.11 3.70
CA ASP A 33 -17.60 13.28 2.67
C ASP A 33 -16.67 12.08 2.37
N PRO A 34 -17.12 10.83 2.61
CA PRO A 34 -16.31 9.64 2.36
C PRO A 34 -15.84 9.52 0.90
N ALA A 35 -16.66 9.91 -0.08
CA ALA A 35 -16.30 9.80 -1.50
C ALA A 35 -15.19 10.79 -1.86
N PHE A 36 -15.29 12.02 -1.37
CA PHE A 36 -14.26 13.03 -1.57
C PHE A 36 -12.96 12.65 -0.87
N ARG A 37 -13.03 12.17 0.37
CA ARG A 37 -11.86 11.71 1.12
C ARG A 37 -11.16 10.57 0.41
N GLN A 38 -11.90 9.58 -0.09
CA GLN A 38 -11.33 8.46 -0.82
C GLN A 38 -10.58 8.92 -2.07
N GLU A 39 -11.18 9.82 -2.85
CA GLU A 39 -10.55 10.35 -4.06
C GLU A 39 -9.31 11.21 -3.74
N TYR A 40 -9.35 11.99 -2.66
CA TYR A 40 -8.19 12.74 -2.17
C TYR A 40 -7.02 11.81 -1.80
N GLU A 41 -7.29 10.78 -0.98
CA GLU A 41 -6.23 9.82 -0.61
C GLU A 41 -5.69 9.08 -1.83
N ARG A 42 -6.55 8.69 -2.79
CA ARG A 42 -6.10 8.06 -4.05
C ARG A 42 -5.12 8.95 -4.81
N GLN A 43 -5.45 10.22 -5.04
CA GLN A 43 -4.57 11.15 -5.76
C GLN A 43 -3.29 11.44 -4.98
N ARG A 44 -3.38 11.52 -3.65
CA ARG A 44 -2.22 11.71 -2.78
C ARG A 44 -1.27 10.52 -2.82
N ASP A 45 -1.80 9.30 -2.80
CA ASP A 45 -1.01 8.09 -2.95
C ASP A 45 -0.30 8.03 -4.31
N GLU A 46 -0.99 8.44 -5.38
CA GLU A 46 -0.39 8.54 -6.73
C GLU A 46 0.74 9.58 -6.79
N ALA A 47 0.51 10.76 -6.22
CA ALA A 47 1.55 11.80 -6.14
C ALA A 47 2.75 11.35 -5.31
N PHE A 48 2.51 10.67 -4.19
CA PHE A 48 3.57 10.10 -3.36
C PHE A 48 4.36 9.02 -4.10
N ALA A 49 3.68 8.13 -4.82
CA ALA A 49 4.33 7.08 -5.61
C ALA A 49 5.26 7.68 -6.68
N LEU A 50 4.82 8.75 -7.35
CA LEU A 50 5.63 9.48 -8.33
C LEU A 50 6.85 10.13 -7.68
N ALA A 51 6.66 10.85 -6.56
CA ALA A 51 7.76 11.47 -5.83
C ALA A 51 8.78 10.45 -5.32
N ALA A 52 8.30 9.30 -4.82
CA ALA A 52 9.15 8.20 -4.40
C ALA A 52 9.95 7.60 -5.56
N ALA A 53 9.37 7.49 -6.75
CA ALA A 53 10.08 7.06 -7.95
C ALA A 53 11.19 8.04 -8.35
N GLU A 54 10.92 9.34 -8.31
CA GLU A 54 11.92 10.37 -8.62
C GLU A 54 13.07 10.36 -7.60
N ILE A 55 12.77 10.25 -6.31
CA ILE A 55 13.80 10.14 -5.27
C ILE A 55 14.69 8.92 -5.50
N LYS A 56 14.12 7.77 -5.88
CA LYS A 56 14.92 6.57 -6.23
C LYS A 56 15.85 6.84 -7.42
N ALA A 57 15.38 7.56 -8.44
CA ALA A 57 16.23 7.95 -9.57
C ALA A 57 17.36 8.90 -9.15
N LEU A 58 17.08 9.86 -8.26
CA LEU A 58 18.10 10.76 -7.69
C LEU A 58 19.12 10.03 -6.82
N MET A 59 18.71 8.97 -6.10
CA MET A 59 19.65 8.15 -5.32
C MET A 59 20.71 7.48 -6.21
N LEU A 60 20.35 7.06 -7.43
CA LEU A 60 21.33 6.54 -8.38
C LEU A 60 22.36 7.61 -8.79
N LYS A 61 21.89 8.84 -9.05
CA LYS A 61 22.80 9.97 -9.35
C LYS A 61 23.72 10.27 -8.17
N ALA A 62 23.19 10.26 -6.94
CA ALA A 62 23.99 10.45 -5.74
C ALA A 62 25.06 9.36 -5.56
N ALA A 63 24.74 8.10 -5.90
CA ALA A 63 25.70 7.01 -5.86
C ALA A 63 26.87 7.22 -6.84
N VAL A 64 26.62 7.76 -8.03
CA VAL A 64 27.68 8.13 -8.98
C VAL A 64 28.60 9.22 -8.40
N VAL A 65 28.02 10.27 -7.81
CA VAL A 65 28.80 11.32 -7.14
C VAL A 65 29.65 10.75 -6.01
N PHE A 66 29.14 9.81 -5.21
CA PHE A 66 29.95 9.15 -4.20
C PHE A 66 31.08 8.32 -4.79
N ALA A 67 30.84 7.61 -5.90
CA ALA A 67 31.88 6.86 -6.60
C ALA A 67 33.01 7.77 -7.11
N GLU A 68 32.69 8.93 -7.68
CA GLU A 68 33.70 9.92 -8.09
C GLU A 68 34.49 10.44 -6.89
N ARG A 69 33.83 10.73 -5.77
CA ARG A 69 34.48 11.23 -4.54
C ARG A 69 35.37 10.18 -3.86
N LEU A 70 35.16 8.90 -4.12
CA LEU A 70 36.07 7.84 -3.65
C LEU A 70 37.43 7.89 -4.36
N GLU A 71 37.49 8.48 -5.54
CA GLU A 71 38.73 8.66 -6.32
C GLU A 71 39.39 10.02 -6.07
N SER A 72 38.89 10.82 -5.12
CA SER A 72 39.45 12.14 -4.80
C SER A 72 40.89 12.03 -4.29
N ASP A 73 41.75 12.97 -4.72
CA ASP A 73 43.12 13.12 -4.22
C ASP A 73 43.17 13.62 -2.78
N ASP A 74 42.11 14.29 -2.31
CA ASP A 74 41.97 14.72 -0.92
C ASP A 74 41.63 13.51 -0.03
N PRO A 75 42.53 13.09 0.90
CA PRO A 75 42.29 11.97 1.78
C PRO A 75 41.07 12.14 2.68
N GLU A 76 40.74 13.38 3.09
CA GLU A 76 39.58 13.64 3.95
C GLU A 76 38.27 13.46 3.19
N GLU A 77 38.21 13.96 1.96
CA GLU A 77 37.06 13.76 1.08
C GLU A 77 36.83 12.29 0.81
N ARG A 78 37.88 11.56 0.42
CA ARG A 78 37.81 10.12 0.14
C ARG A 78 37.39 9.31 1.36
N ALA A 79 37.89 9.64 2.55
CA ALA A 79 37.47 8.99 3.79
C ALA A 79 36.00 9.27 4.14
N ARG A 80 35.52 10.50 3.87
CA ARG A 80 34.11 10.87 4.07
C ARG A 80 33.19 10.11 3.10
N ALA A 81 33.52 10.09 1.81
CA ALA A 81 32.78 9.34 0.80
C ALA A 81 32.74 7.84 1.13
N SER A 82 33.87 7.26 1.57
CA SER A 82 33.94 5.87 2.03
C SER A 82 32.97 5.58 3.18
N ARG A 83 32.92 6.46 4.19
CA ARG A 83 32.00 6.32 5.33
C ARG A 83 30.54 6.44 4.89
N ASP A 84 30.24 7.40 4.02
CA ASP A 84 28.88 7.62 3.50
C ASP A 84 28.39 6.39 2.73
N VAL A 85 29.21 5.85 1.80
CA VAL A 85 28.88 4.65 1.03
C VAL A 85 28.63 3.45 1.94
N MET A 86 29.49 3.20 2.94
CA MET A 86 29.29 2.10 3.91
C MET A 86 28.00 2.27 4.73
N THR A 87 27.73 3.50 5.18
CA THR A 87 26.55 3.82 6.00
C THR A 87 25.25 3.62 5.22
N TYR A 88 25.17 4.20 4.01
CA TYR A 88 23.96 4.10 3.19
C TYR A 88 23.81 2.71 2.56
N GLY A 89 24.90 2.05 2.19
CA GLY A 89 24.90 0.66 1.73
C GLY A 89 24.31 -0.29 2.78
N ALA A 90 24.75 -0.19 4.04
CA ALA A 90 24.20 -0.98 5.13
C ALA A 90 22.69 -0.72 5.33
N LYS A 91 22.25 0.54 5.25
CA LYS A 91 20.83 0.90 5.34
C LYS A 91 20.00 0.31 4.20
N ILE A 92 20.50 0.31 2.96
CA ILE A 92 19.79 -0.28 1.81
C ILE A 92 19.60 -1.79 2.02
N VAL A 93 20.62 -2.48 2.50
CA VAL A 93 20.54 -3.92 2.82
C VAL A 93 19.51 -4.17 3.92
N ASP A 94 19.55 -3.40 5.02
CA ASP A 94 18.59 -3.50 6.13
C ASP A 94 17.14 -3.26 5.66
N ILE A 95 16.90 -2.23 4.84
CA ILE A 95 15.57 -1.95 4.25
C ILE A 95 15.10 -3.14 3.39
N LYS A 96 15.98 -3.71 2.57
CA LYS A 96 15.63 -4.85 1.70
C LYS A 96 15.22 -6.07 2.53
N LEU A 97 15.97 -6.38 3.58
CA LEU A 97 15.66 -7.49 4.49
C LEU A 97 14.30 -7.28 5.17
N LYS A 98 14.07 -6.10 5.77
CA LYS A 98 12.79 -5.74 6.40
C LYS A 98 11.60 -5.82 5.44
N THR A 99 11.81 -5.44 4.18
CA THR A 99 10.75 -5.51 3.15
C THR A 99 10.43 -6.97 2.79
N SER A 100 11.44 -7.84 2.69
CA SER A 100 11.26 -9.27 2.47
C SER A 100 10.48 -9.92 3.61
N ASP A 101 10.88 -9.63 4.86
CA ASP A 101 10.20 -10.14 6.07
C ASP A 101 8.73 -9.70 6.10
N ALA A 102 8.45 -8.45 5.75
CA ALA A 102 7.08 -7.93 5.70
C ALA A 102 6.22 -8.65 4.63
N GLU A 103 6.80 -8.99 3.48
CA GLU A 103 6.12 -9.74 2.43
C GLU A 103 5.82 -11.18 2.88
N GLU A 104 6.78 -11.86 3.51
CA GLU A 104 6.61 -13.20 4.07
C GLU A 104 5.55 -13.23 5.16
N ASN A 105 5.59 -12.28 6.10
CA ASN A 105 4.61 -12.15 7.17
C ASN A 105 3.19 -11.96 6.62
N ARG A 106 3.05 -11.17 5.54
CA ARG A 106 1.77 -10.99 4.85
C ARG A 106 1.26 -12.30 4.25
N LYS A 107 2.12 -13.07 3.57
CA LYS A 107 1.76 -14.39 3.01
C LYS A 107 1.33 -15.37 4.08
N ILE A 108 2.01 -15.38 5.23
CA ILE A 108 1.64 -16.20 6.37
C ILE A 108 0.26 -15.79 6.90
N ALA A 109 0.00 -14.50 7.09
CA ALA A 109 -1.29 -14.00 7.55
C ALA A 109 -2.43 -14.38 6.58
N ASP A 110 -2.23 -14.27 5.27
CA ASP A 110 -3.22 -14.65 4.27
C ASP A 110 -3.46 -16.17 4.21
N ARG A 111 -2.44 -16.98 4.53
CA ARG A 111 -2.60 -18.44 4.70
C ARG A 111 -3.39 -18.77 5.95
N LEU A 112 -3.09 -18.13 7.09
CA LEU A 112 -3.82 -18.35 8.34
C LEU A 112 -5.30 -17.99 8.21
N LYS A 113 -5.63 -16.88 7.55
CA LYS A 113 -7.02 -16.49 7.29
C LYS A 113 -7.80 -17.54 6.50
N ARG A 114 -7.17 -18.17 5.51
CA ARG A 114 -7.80 -19.26 4.74
C ARG A 114 -8.06 -20.49 5.59
N ILE A 115 -7.07 -20.90 6.38
CA ILE A 115 -7.22 -22.04 7.30
C ILE A 115 -8.33 -21.76 8.32
N MET A 116 -8.39 -20.54 8.87
CA MET A 116 -9.45 -20.16 9.81
C MET A 116 -10.83 -20.20 9.14
N ALA A 117 -10.97 -19.69 7.92
CA ALA A 117 -12.24 -19.77 7.18
C ALA A 117 -12.66 -21.22 6.91
N GLU A 118 -11.73 -22.10 6.50
CA GLU A 118 -12.00 -23.53 6.32
C GLU A 118 -12.43 -24.21 7.63
N MET A 119 -11.80 -23.85 8.76
CA MET A 119 -12.17 -24.37 10.08
C MET A 119 -13.55 -23.87 10.53
N ASP A 120 -13.87 -22.59 10.30
CA ASP A 120 -15.18 -22.02 10.62
C ASP A 120 -16.29 -22.71 9.80
N GLU A 121 -16.04 -22.97 8.51
CA GLU A 121 -16.95 -23.73 7.63
C GLU A 121 -17.12 -25.19 8.08
N GLU A 122 -16.05 -25.87 8.48
CA GLU A 122 -16.10 -27.23 9.04
C GLU A 122 -16.87 -27.28 10.36
N GLU A 123 -16.71 -26.27 11.22
CA GLU A 123 -17.40 -26.14 12.49
C GLU A 123 -18.90 -25.83 12.28
N GLU A 124 -19.25 -24.97 11.33
CA GLU A 124 -20.64 -24.76 10.90
C GLU A 124 -21.28 -26.03 10.35
N MET A 125 -20.60 -26.76 9.46
CA MET A 125 -21.08 -28.04 8.92
C MET A 125 -21.28 -29.10 10.01
N ARG A 126 -20.42 -29.11 11.03
CA ARG A 126 -20.53 -30.02 12.18
C ARG A 126 -21.70 -29.66 13.10
N ASN A 127 -21.90 -28.37 13.36
CA ASN A 127 -22.95 -27.86 14.27
C ASN A 127 -24.34 -27.76 13.62
N HIS A 128 -24.41 -27.59 12.29
CA HIS A 128 -25.64 -27.48 11.52
C HIS A 128 -25.59 -28.34 10.24
N PRO A 129 -25.68 -29.68 10.37
CA PRO A 129 -25.63 -30.56 9.21
C PRO A 129 -26.79 -30.25 8.25
N PRO A 130 -26.55 -30.27 6.93
CA PRO A 130 -27.58 -29.91 5.95
C PRO A 130 -28.82 -30.80 6.11
N SER A 131 -29.99 -30.17 6.19
CA SER A 131 -31.28 -30.85 6.25
C SER A 131 -31.39 -31.84 5.09
N ARG A 132 -31.55 -33.13 5.41
CA ARG A 132 -31.79 -34.18 4.40
C ARG A 132 -32.99 -33.75 3.56
N SER A 133 -32.76 -33.45 2.29
CA SER A 133 -33.83 -33.06 1.35
C SER A 133 -34.95 -34.11 1.39
N PRO A 134 -36.25 -33.70 1.35
CA PRO A 134 -37.35 -34.64 1.35
C PRO A 134 -37.18 -35.59 0.17
N ARG A 135 -37.15 -36.91 0.44
CA ARG A 135 -37.13 -37.96 -0.59
C ARG A 135 -38.18 -37.62 -1.65
N THR A 136 -37.74 -37.21 -2.83
CA THR A 136 -38.62 -37.00 -3.98
C THR A 136 -39.34 -38.32 -4.24
N ARG A 137 -40.65 -38.36 -3.98
CA ARG A 137 -41.51 -39.49 -4.35
C ARG A 137 -41.37 -39.67 -5.87
N ARG A 138 -40.78 -40.80 -6.28
CA ARG A 138 -40.73 -41.22 -7.69
C ARG A 138 -42.16 -41.19 -8.25
N PRO A 139 -42.42 -40.50 -9.38
CA PRO A 139 -43.73 -40.54 -10.01
C PRO A 139 -44.02 -41.95 -10.54
N PRO A 140 -45.29 -42.38 -10.55
CA PRO A 140 -45.65 -43.73 -10.96
C PRO A 140 -45.39 -43.93 -12.46
N ARG A 141 -44.79 -45.09 -12.80
CA ARG A 141 -44.55 -45.50 -14.19
C ARG A 141 -45.88 -45.78 -14.87
N ILE A 142 -46.31 -44.89 -15.76
CA ILE A 142 -47.43 -45.12 -16.68
C ILE A 142 -46.95 -46.14 -17.73
N ARG A 143 -47.57 -47.32 -17.76
CA ARG A 143 -47.42 -48.27 -18.88
C ARG A 143 -48.23 -47.75 -20.07
N ARG A 144 -47.56 -47.57 -21.22
CA ARG A 144 -48.22 -47.29 -22.50
C ARG A 144 -48.68 -48.61 -23.15
N PRO A 145 -49.74 -48.56 -24.00
CA PRO A 145 -50.43 -49.73 -24.54
C PRO A 145 -49.56 -50.57 -25.48
#